data_AF-A0A923WZP4-F1
#
_entry.id   AF-A0A923WZP4-F1
#
_cell.length_a   1.000
_cell.length_b   1.000
_cell.length_c   1.000
_cell.angle_alpha   90.00
_cell.angle_beta   90.00
_cell.angle_gamma   90.00
#
_symmetry.space_group_name_H-M   'P 1'
#
loop_
_entity.id
_entity.type
_entity.pdbx_description
1 polymer ?
#
loop_
_entity_poly.entity_id
_entity_poly.type
_entity_poly.pdbx_seq_one_letter_code
_entity_poly.pdbx_strand_id
1 'polypeptide(L)'
;MTARELATARAAIAALPLADRALLARHGLRVELVPRQSLGQGMLGATLITRGADDRLAPTSIRIASRATGPGPEALREVVQHEIGHAISVLRRQDRSEDAAAQYALDH
;
A
#
# COMPACT_ATOMS: atom_id res chain seq x y z
N MET A 1 12.74 13.00 9.70
CA MET A 1 12.52 11.54 9.55
C MET A 1 13.51 10.82 10.44
N THR A 2 13.05 10.00 11.38
CA THR A 2 13.94 9.29 12.31
C THR A 2 14.22 7.87 11.84
N ALA A 3 15.41 7.33 12.16
CA ALA A 3 15.78 5.95 11.82
C ALA A 3 14.81 4.90 12.43
N ARG A 4 14.21 5.23 13.58
CA ARG A 4 13.25 4.37 14.29
C ARG A 4 11.96 4.18 13.52
N GLU A 5 11.39 5.25 12.95
CA GLU A 5 10.15 5.17 12.17
C GLU A 5 10.32 4.30 10.93
N LEU A 6 11.46 4.46 10.24
CA LEU A 6 11.81 3.64 9.08
C LEU A 6 11.93 2.16 9.47
N ALA A 7 12.56 1.85 10.61
CA ALA A 7 12.66 0.49 11.12
C ALA A 7 11.29 -0.09 11.47
N THR A 8 10.39 0.69 12.10
CA THR A 8 9.02 0.26 12.42
C THR A 8 8.20 -0.01 11.16
N ALA A 9 8.24 0.86 10.16
CA ALA A 9 7.54 0.65 8.89
C ALA A 9 8.06 -0.60 8.16
N ARG A 10 9.38 -0.79 8.11
CA ARG A 10 10.00 -2.00 7.54
C ARG A 10 9.60 -3.27 8.29
N ALA A 11 9.59 -3.24 9.62
CA ALA A 11 9.16 -4.38 10.43
C ALA A 11 7.69 -4.72 10.20
N ALA A 12 6.82 -3.72 10.04
CA ALA A 12 5.41 -3.92 9.72
C ALA A 12 5.20 -4.61 8.37
N ILE A 13 5.95 -4.19 7.34
CA ILE A 13 5.93 -4.83 6.00
C ILE A 13 6.50 -6.25 6.08
N ALA A 14 7.60 -6.45 6.81
CA ALA A 14 8.22 -7.77 6.97
C ALA A 14 7.30 -8.77 7.68
N ALA A 15 6.42 -8.30 8.57
CA ALA A 15 5.46 -9.12 9.29
C ALA A 15 4.25 -9.57 8.46
N LEU A 16 4.11 -9.09 7.22
CA LEU A 16 3.03 -9.52 6.33
C LEU A 16 3.22 -10.98 5.87
N PRO A 17 2.12 -11.69 5.55
CA PRO A 17 2.20 -12.99 4.88
C PRO A 17 3.07 -12.93 3.62
N LEU A 18 3.77 -14.03 3.31
CA LEU A 18 4.67 -14.10 2.16
C LEU A 18 3.94 -13.77 0.83
N ALA A 19 2.73 -14.30 0.66
CA ALA A 19 1.91 -14.05 -0.52
C ALA A 19 1.59 -12.56 -0.71
N ASP A 20 1.31 -11.84 0.38
CA ASP A 20 1.00 -10.41 0.33
C ASP A 20 2.24 -9.58 -0.01
N ARG A 21 3.40 -9.94 0.55
CA ARG A 21 4.67 -9.28 0.17
C ARG A 21 5.02 -9.54 -1.30
N ALA A 22 4.78 -10.75 -1.79
CA ALA A 22 4.99 -11.09 -3.19
C ALA A 22 4.05 -10.31 -4.12
N LEU A 23 2.78 -10.13 -3.73
CA LEU A 23 1.81 -9.33 -4.46
C LEU A 23 2.27 -7.86 -4.54
N LEU A 24 2.63 -7.25 -3.41
CA LEU A 24 3.14 -5.87 -3.40
C LEU A 24 4.38 -5.70 -4.29
N ALA A 25 5.30 -6.67 -4.26
CA ALA A 25 6.50 -6.66 -5.09
C ALA A 25 6.20 -6.80 -6.59
N ARG A 26 5.28 -7.70 -6.98
CA ARG A 26 4.84 -7.88 -8.38
C ARG A 26 4.29 -6.60 -8.99
N HIS A 27 3.52 -5.84 -8.22
CA HIS A 27 2.95 -4.56 -8.67
C HIS A 27 3.86 -3.35 -8.40
N GLY A 28 5.10 -3.56 -7.92
CA GLY A 28 6.07 -2.48 -7.70
C GLY A 28 5.67 -1.47 -6.62
N LEU A 29 4.75 -1.82 -5.72
CA LEU A 29 4.26 -0.91 -4.68
C LEU A 29 5.33 -0.60 -3.64
N ARG A 30 5.46 0.68 -3.33
CA ARG A 30 6.41 1.19 -2.34
C ARG A 30 5.68 1.86 -1.19
N VAL A 31 6.17 1.62 0.02
CA VAL A 31 5.74 2.32 1.23
C VAL A 31 6.71 3.46 1.49
N GLU A 32 6.20 4.68 1.53
CA GLU A 32 6.95 5.92 1.70
C GLU A 32 6.55 6.60 3.02
N LEU A 33 7.55 7.02 3.81
CA LEU A 33 7.32 7.88 4.96
C LEU A 33 7.42 9.34 4.52
N VAL A 34 6.33 10.09 4.65
CA VAL A 34 6.24 11.49 4.19
C VAL A 34 5.94 12.43 5.35
N PRO A 35 6.31 13.72 5.30
CA PRO A 35 5.86 14.69 6.30
C PRO A 35 4.33 14.73 6.36
N ARG A 36 3.73 14.80 7.55
CA ARG A 36 2.26 14.75 7.72
C ARG A 36 1.52 15.78 6.86
N GLN A 37 2.08 16.99 6.71
CA GLN A 37 1.52 18.06 5.88
C GLN A 37 1.48 17.74 4.38
N SER A 38 2.19 16.69 3.94
CA SER A 38 2.16 16.19 2.56
C SER A 38 0.96 15.28 2.30
N LEU A 39 0.19 14.95 3.35
CA LEU A 39 -1.08 14.24 3.27
C LEU A 39 -2.24 15.24 3.50
N GLY A 40 -3.46 14.84 3.15
CA GLY A 40 -4.66 15.64 3.41
C GLY A 40 -4.87 15.92 4.90
N GLN A 41 -5.66 16.95 5.23
CA GLN A 41 -5.95 17.29 6.63
C GLN A 41 -6.52 16.08 7.39
N GLY A 42 -5.98 15.81 8.58
CA GLY A 42 -6.38 14.69 9.42
C GLY A 42 -5.74 13.34 9.04
N MET A 43 -5.19 13.19 7.84
CA MET A 43 -4.67 11.90 7.36
C MET A 43 -3.39 11.48 8.10
N LEU A 44 -3.25 10.17 8.28
CA LEU A 44 -2.06 9.50 8.82
C LEU A 44 -1.43 8.51 7.82
N GLY A 45 -2.21 8.05 6.86
CA GLY A 45 -1.80 7.21 5.76
C GLY A 45 -2.65 7.50 4.54
N ALA A 46 -2.14 7.18 3.36
CA ALA A 46 -2.85 7.29 2.10
C ALA A 46 -2.31 6.26 1.10
N THR A 47 -3.21 5.46 0.53
CA THR A 47 -2.92 4.63 -0.63
C THR A 47 -3.19 5.43 -1.90
N LEU A 48 -2.14 5.74 -2.66
CA LEU A 48 -2.26 6.45 -3.92
C LEU A 48 -2.62 5.49 -5.03
N ILE A 49 -3.71 5.81 -5.71
CA ILE A 49 -4.19 5.10 -6.88
C ILE A 49 -4.02 6.04 -8.07
N THR A 50 -3.25 5.61 -9.06
CA THR A 50 -3.08 6.36 -10.30
C THR A 50 -3.60 5.53 -11.45
N ARG A 51 -4.03 6.23 -12.51
CA ARG A 51 -4.39 5.57 -13.74
C ARG A 51 -3.12 5.15 -14.49
N GLY A 52 -2.99 3.87 -14.79
CA GLY A 52 -1.92 3.28 -15.58
C GLY A 52 -2.06 3.59 -17.08
N ALA A 53 -1.06 3.15 -17.86
CA ALA A 53 -1.02 3.34 -19.31
C ALA A 53 -2.15 2.61 -20.06
N ASP A 54 -2.77 1.63 -19.42
CA ASP A 54 -3.89 0.82 -19.89
C ASP A 54 -5.26 1.34 -19.39
N ASP A 55 -5.32 2.60 -18.95
CA ASP A 55 -6.47 3.25 -18.33
C ASP A 55 -6.94 2.62 -17.00
N ARG A 56 -6.21 1.64 -16.43
CA ARG A 56 -6.59 0.98 -15.17
C ARG A 56 -6.17 1.78 -13.96
N LEU A 57 -7.03 1.81 -12.94
CA LEU A 57 -6.69 2.41 -11.65
C LEU A 57 -5.91 1.40 -10.80
N ALA A 58 -4.61 1.60 -10.63
CA ALA A 58 -3.77 0.71 -9.82
C ALA A 58 -3.16 1.47 -8.63
N PRO A 59 -3.06 0.86 -7.44
CA PRO A 59 -2.28 1.41 -6.35
C PRO A 59 -0.80 1.51 -6.78
N THR A 60 -0.20 2.70 -6.67
CA THR A 60 1.19 2.92 -7.08
C THR A 60 2.13 3.23 -5.92
N SER A 61 1.62 3.80 -4.84
CA SER A 61 2.41 4.01 -3.62
C SER A 61 1.52 4.10 -2.39
N ILE A 62 2.10 3.76 -1.25
CA ILE A 62 1.48 3.90 0.07
C ILE A 62 2.27 4.95 0.82
N ARG A 63 1.65 6.08 1.14
CA ARG A 63 2.28 7.17 1.88
C ARG A 63 1.82 7.15 3.32
N ILE A 64 2.76 7.17 4.25
CA ILE A 64 2.50 7.11 5.68
C ILE A 64 3.09 8.35 6.32
N ALA A 65 2.33 9.04 7.17
CA ALA A 65 2.79 10.22 7.86
C ALA A 65 3.95 9.87 8.82
N SER A 66 5.12 10.43 8.55
CA SER A 66 6.19 10.57 9.53
C SER A 66 5.77 11.56 10.60
N ARG A 67 6.08 11.27 11.86
CA ARG A 67 5.71 12.09 13.01
C ARG A 67 6.87 12.99 13.40
N ALA A 68 6.64 14.29 13.38
CA ALA A 68 7.43 15.22 14.20
C ALA A 68 6.90 15.26 15.65
N THR A 69 5.57 15.14 15.84
CA THR A 69 4.87 15.08 17.13
C THR A 69 3.54 14.32 16.95
N GLY A 70 3.42 13.11 17.48
CA GLY A 70 2.20 12.29 17.39
C GLY A 70 2.41 10.87 17.91
N PRO A 71 1.36 10.02 17.99
CA PRO A 71 1.34 8.77 18.76
C PRO A 71 2.54 7.82 18.61
N GLY A 72 2.65 6.85 19.50
CA GLY A 72 3.76 5.92 19.54
C GLY A 72 3.93 5.04 18.28
N PRO A 73 5.01 4.24 18.23
CA PRO A 73 5.32 3.32 17.13
C PRO A 73 4.20 2.29 16.84
N GLU A 74 3.36 1.96 17.82
CA GLU A 74 2.22 1.05 17.64
C GLU A 74 1.18 1.61 16.67
N ALA A 75 0.85 2.90 16.79
CA ALA A 75 -0.06 3.57 15.88
C ALA A 75 0.53 3.72 14.46
N LEU A 76 1.86 3.80 14.33
CA LEU A 76 2.50 3.79 13.01
C LEU A 76 2.34 2.41 12.34
N ARG A 77 2.56 1.34 13.09
CA ARG A 77 2.38 -0.03 12.59
C ARG A 77 0.95 -0.28 12.14
N GLU A 78 -0.04 0.16 12.93
CA GLU A 78 -1.46 0.02 12.60
C GLU A 78 -1.80 0.74 11.28
N VAL A 79 -1.37 1.99 11.12
CA VAL A 79 -1.60 2.76 9.89
C VAL A 79 -0.93 2.11 8.68
N VAL A 80 0.31 1.62 8.83
CA VAL A 80 1.01 0.88 7.76
C VAL A 80 0.21 -0.37 7.35
N GLN A 81 -0.23 -1.16 8.31
CA GLN A 81 -1.00 -2.37 8.04
C GLN A 81 -2.37 -2.05 7.41
N HIS A 82 -3.03 -0.99 7.87
CA HIS A 82 -4.30 -0.53 7.34
C HIS A 82 -4.19 -0.15 5.85
N GLU A 83 -3.24 0.71 5.49
CA GLU A 83 -3.05 1.14 4.10
C GLU A 83 -2.60 -0.01 3.19
N ILE A 84 -1.71 -0.89 3.68
CA ILE A 84 -1.32 -2.09 2.94
C ILE A 84 -2.53 -3.01 2.70
N GLY A 85 -3.43 -3.14 3.68
CA GLY A 85 -4.67 -3.88 3.53
C GLY A 85 -5.56 -3.33 2.40
N HIS A 86 -5.67 -2.01 2.29
CA HIS A 86 -6.39 -1.37 1.17
C HIS A 86 -5.75 -1.69 -0.17
N ALA A 87 -4.43 -1.52 -0.29
CA ALA A 87 -3.72 -1.81 -1.54
C ALA A 87 -3.91 -3.27 -1.97
N ILE A 88 -3.75 -4.23 -1.06
CA ILE A 88 -3.94 -5.66 -1.33
C ILE A 88 -5.37 -5.96 -1.77
N SER A 89 -6.36 -5.36 -1.10
CA SER A 89 -7.79 -5.54 -1.44
C SER A 89 -8.08 -5.12 -2.88
N VAL A 90 -7.55 -3.97 -3.30
CA VAL A 90 -7.68 -3.47 -4.67
C VAL A 90 -7.00 -4.41 -5.66
N LEU A 91 -5.73 -4.76 -5.43
CA LEU A 91 -4.96 -5.63 -6.34
C LEU A 91 -5.60 -7.01 -6.51
N ARG A 92 -6.04 -7.66 -5.43
CA ARG A 92 -6.70 -8.97 -5.52
C ARG A 92 -8.03 -8.90 -6.29
N ARG A 93 -8.71 -7.76 -6.26
CA ARG A 93 -9.92 -7.56 -7.07
C ARG A 93 -9.56 -7.42 -8.56
N GLN A 94 -8.41 -6.81 -8.87
CA GLN A 94 -7.90 -6.69 -10.24
C GLN A 94 -7.44 -8.03 -10.79
N ASP A 95 -6.58 -8.77 -10.07
CA ASP A 95 -6.09 -10.09 -10.49
C ASP A 95 -7.29 -11.03 -10.80
N ARG A 96 -8.30 -11.09 -9.93
CA ARG A 96 -9.52 -11.90 -10.19
C ARG A 96 -10.30 -11.45 -11.43
N SER A 97 -10.34 -10.15 -11.70
CA SER A 97 -11.02 -9.63 -12.89
C SER A 97 -10.25 -9.98 -14.16
N GLU A 98 -8.92 -9.99 -14.10
CA GLU A 98 -8.04 -10.36 -15.20
C GLU A 98 -8.12 -11.85 -15.51
N ASP A 99 -8.09 -12.69 -14.48
CA ASP A 99 -8.29 -14.14 -14.60
C ASP A 99 -9.63 -14.46 -15.26
N ALA A 100 -10.71 -13.77 -14.87
CA ALA A 100 -12.03 -13.94 -15.46
C ALA A 100 -12.09 -13.51 -16.95
N ALA A 101 -11.43 -12.39 -17.30
CA ALA A 101 -11.35 -11.92 -18.68
C ALA A 101 -10.51 -12.85 -19.56
N ALA A 102 -9.40 -13.36 -19.03
CA ALA A 102 -8.56 -14.35 -19.71
C ALA A 102 -9.31 -15.66 -19.95
N GLN A 103 -10.06 -16.14 -18.95
CA GLN A 103 -10.89 -17.33 -19.10
C GLN A 103 -11.97 -17.13 -20.17
N TYR A 104 -12.68 -16.01 -20.16
CA TYR A 104 -13.67 -15.68 -21.19
C TYR A 104 -13.07 -15.67 -22.61
N ALA A 105 -11.86 -15.12 -22.78
CA ALA A 105 -11.18 -15.10 -24.07
C ALA A 105 -10.65 -16.46 -24.53
N LEU A 106 -10.52 -17.44 -23.63
CA LEU A 106 -10.21 -18.83 -23.98
C LEU A 106 -11.47 -19.62 -24.35
N ASP A 107 -12.60 -19.27 -23.76
CA ASP A 107 -13.89 -19.95 -23.95
C ASP A 107 -14.64 -19.48 -25.22
N HIS A 108 -14.18 -18.40 -25.87
CA HIS A 108 -14.82 -17.75 -27.04
C HIS A 108 -13.81 -17.42 -28.15
#